data_AF-A0A060WLA0-F1
#
_entry.id   AF-A0A060WLA0-F1
#
_cell.length_a   1.000
_cell.length_b   1.000
_cell.length_c   1.000
_cell.angle_alpha   90.00
_cell.angle_beta   90.00
_cell.angle_gamma   90.00
#
_symmetry.space_group_name_H-M   'P 1'
#
loop_
_entity.id
_entity.type
_entity.pdbx_description
1 polymer ?
#
loop_
_entity_poly.entity_id
_entity_poly.type
_entity_poly.pdbx_seq_one_letter_code
_entity_poly.pdbx_strand_id
1 'polypeptide(L)'
;MRIEMGPSAARHGPLSALVGHLELSVQGCRAELLASTLATLGPFLEDELSADVQPMKIRLDNITITLKDDGPKIYPTAPQPQPATFTIDQVVLERSDDGLFRIKGGAGPDSAGGAVVCLEKPDSSCSVQPQQSTSPSQSPSLGSQLLEAQLALSQALTDRERLLLEVRKYDPMFDL
;
A
#
# COMPACT_ATOMS: atom_id res chain seq x y z
N MET A 1 15.00 -5.16 -17.59
CA MET A 1 15.27 -5.81 -16.29
C MET A 1 16.65 -5.40 -15.83
N ARG A 2 16.81 -5.06 -14.55
CA ARG A 2 18.06 -4.63 -13.93
C ARG A 2 18.22 -5.34 -12.59
N ILE A 3 19.40 -5.89 -12.34
CA ILE A 3 19.77 -6.48 -11.05
C ILE A 3 21.04 -5.78 -10.58
N GLU A 4 21.04 -5.35 -9.32
CA GLU A 4 22.19 -4.70 -8.70
C GLU A 4 22.61 -5.47 -7.46
N MET A 5 23.93 -5.58 -7.23
CA MET A 5 24.49 -6.27 -6.07
C MET A 5 25.67 -5.51 -5.48
N GLY A 6 26.00 -5.81 -4.23
CA GLY A 6 27.13 -5.23 -3.51
C GLY A 6 26.89 -3.78 -3.07
N PRO A 7 27.95 -3.03 -2.72
CA PRO A 7 27.83 -1.71 -2.09
C PRO A 7 27.01 -0.69 -2.89
N SER A 8 27.00 -0.83 -4.22
CA SER A 8 26.20 0.05 -5.08
C SER A 8 24.69 -0.10 -4.85
N ALA A 9 24.23 -1.31 -4.52
CA ALA A 9 22.82 -1.60 -4.27
C ALA A 9 22.33 -1.07 -2.92
N ALA A 10 23.22 -0.65 -2.00
CA ALA A 10 22.86 -0.09 -0.70
C ALA A 10 21.93 1.13 -0.76
N ARG A 11 21.90 1.85 -1.89
CA ARG A 11 20.98 2.96 -2.14
C ARG A 11 19.50 2.56 -2.14
N HIS A 12 19.20 1.27 -2.39
CA HIS A 12 17.84 0.74 -2.46
C HIS A 12 17.35 0.22 -1.10
N GLY A 13 18.26 0.05 -0.13
CA GLY A 13 17.97 -0.45 1.20
C GLY A 13 19.19 -1.15 1.81
N PRO A 14 19.25 -1.30 3.14
CA PRO A 14 20.34 -2.01 3.81
C PRO A 14 20.48 -3.47 3.33
N LEU A 15 19.38 -4.20 3.10
CA LEU A 15 19.47 -5.60 2.64
C LEU A 15 19.89 -5.72 1.18
N SER A 16 19.64 -4.69 0.37
CA SER A 16 19.99 -4.67 -1.05
C SER A 16 21.50 -4.77 -1.28
N ALA A 17 22.34 -4.31 -0.35
CA ALA A 17 23.79 -4.47 -0.47
C ALA A 17 24.25 -5.94 -0.37
N LEU A 18 23.51 -6.76 0.37
CA LEU A 18 23.83 -8.15 0.65
C LEU A 18 23.17 -9.11 -0.34
N VAL A 19 21.85 -8.96 -0.55
CA VAL A 19 21.02 -9.91 -1.33
C VAL A 19 20.75 -9.37 -2.76
N GLY A 20 21.07 -8.11 -3.00
CA GLY A 20 20.84 -7.44 -4.27
C GLY A 20 19.44 -6.82 -4.39
N HIS A 21 19.30 -5.90 -5.34
CA HIS A 21 18.04 -5.24 -5.68
C HIS A 21 17.61 -5.63 -7.10
N LEU A 22 16.37 -6.08 -7.25
CA LEU A 22 15.77 -6.40 -8.55
C LEU A 22 14.82 -5.28 -8.99
N GLU A 23 15.08 -4.70 -10.16
CA GLU A 23 14.17 -3.75 -10.81
C GLU A 23 13.70 -4.27 -12.17
N LEU A 24 12.39 -4.40 -12.34
CA LEU A 24 11.74 -4.85 -13.56
C LEU A 24 10.73 -3.80 -14.01
N SER A 25 10.66 -3.58 -15.32
CA SER A 25 9.59 -2.79 -15.94
C SER A 25 9.05 -3.60 -17.09
N VAL A 26 7.74 -3.84 -17.08
CA VAL A 26 7.00 -4.51 -18.13
C VAL A 26 6.02 -3.50 -18.69
N GLN A 27 6.01 -3.35 -20.01
CA GLN A 27 5.14 -2.40 -20.69
C GLN A 27 4.51 -3.03 -21.92
N GLY A 28 3.20 -2.79 -22.13
CA GLY A 28 2.51 -3.19 -23.37
C GLY A 28 2.44 -4.71 -23.59
N CYS A 29 2.60 -5.50 -22.52
CA CYS A 29 2.61 -6.95 -22.62
C CYS A 29 1.18 -7.48 -22.69
N ARG A 30 0.95 -8.46 -23.57
CA ARG A 30 -0.27 -9.25 -23.60
C ARG A 30 0.06 -10.71 -23.33
N ALA A 31 -0.52 -11.26 -22.28
CA ALA A 31 -0.30 -12.63 -21.86
C ALA A 31 -1.63 -13.39 -21.79
N GLU A 32 -1.60 -14.67 -22.12
CA GLU A 32 -2.71 -15.59 -21.88
C GLU A 32 -2.27 -16.60 -20.81
N LEU A 33 -3.08 -16.75 -19.76
CA LEU A 33 -2.81 -17.67 -18.66
C LEU A 33 -3.97 -18.67 -18.55
N LEU A 34 -3.66 -19.90 -18.15
CA LEU A 34 -4.67 -20.89 -17.83
C LEU A 34 -5.08 -20.76 -16.36
N ALA A 35 -6.35 -21.04 -16.06
CA ALA A 35 -6.86 -21.02 -14.69
C ALA A 35 -6.09 -22.01 -13.80
N SER A 36 -5.75 -23.19 -14.35
CA SER A 36 -4.90 -24.18 -13.68
C SER A 36 -3.53 -23.60 -13.28
N THR A 37 -2.88 -22.82 -14.16
CA THR A 37 -1.57 -22.21 -13.88
C THR A 37 -1.62 -21.25 -12.69
N LEU A 38 -2.66 -20.43 -12.62
CA LEU A 38 -2.85 -19.50 -11.50
C LEU A 38 -3.16 -20.26 -10.20
N ALA A 39 -3.94 -21.33 -10.28
CA ALA A 39 -4.27 -22.18 -9.12
C ALA A 39 -3.04 -22.93 -8.58
N THR A 40 -2.09 -23.30 -9.44
CA THR A 40 -0.86 -24.01 -9.04
C THR A 40 0.28 -23.07 -8.63
N LEU A 41 0.13 -21.76 -8.80
CA LEU A 41 1.19 -20.80 -8.50
C LEU A 41 1.51 -20.75 -7.00
N GLY A 42 0.50 -20.79 -6.13
CA GLY A 42 0.69 -20.75 -4.67
C GLY A 42 1.65 -21.83 -4.16
N PRO A 43 1.34 -23.13 -4.38
CA PRO A 43 2.22 -24.23 -3.98
C PRO A 43 3.64 -24.12 -4.56
N PHE A 44 3.78 -23.69 -5.82
CA PHE A 44 5.09 -23.46 -6.42
C PHE A 44 5.91 -22.39 -5.66
N LEU A 45 5.27 -21.31 -5.22
CA LEU A 45 5.94 -20.26 -4.47
C LEU A 45 6.29 -20.70 -3.04
N GLU A 46 5.50 -21.57 -2.42
CA GLU A 46 5.80 -22.13 -1.09
C GLU A 46 7.11 -22.94 -1.09
N ASP A 47 7.31 -23.74 -2.13
CA ASP A 47 8.48 -24.61 -2.25
C ASP A 47 9.75 -23.82 -2.66
N GLU A 48 9.63 -22.85 -3.57
CA GLU A 48 10.80 -22.18 -4.19
C GLU A 48 11.17 -20.83 -3.55
N LEU A 49 10.24 -20.11 -2.90
CA LEU A 49 10.51 -18.77 -2.33
C LEU A 49 10.89 -18.77 -0.85
N SER A 50 11.34 -19.90 -0.30
CA SER A 50 11.92 -19.96 1.06
C SER A 50 13.25 -19.16 1.21
N ALA A 51 13.68 -18.46 0.16
CA ALA A 51 14.91 -17.69 0.11
C ALA A 51 14.82 -16.35 0.89
N ASP A 52 16.01 -15.83 1.24
CA ASP A 52 16.21 -14.52 1.84
C ASP A 52 15.36 -13.43 1.17
N VAL A 53 14.89 -12.47 1.98
CA VAL A 53 14.12 -11.34 1.49
C VAL A 53 14.96 -10.53 0.51
N GLN A 54 14.77 -10.77 -0.79
CA GLN A 54 15.36 -9.97 -1.84
C GLN A 54 14.46 -8.75 -2.14
N PRO A 55 14.94 -7.52 -1.91
CA PRO A 55 14.19 -6.31 -2.24
C PRO A 55 13.98 -6.20 -3.75
N MET A 56 12.75 -5.88 -4.16
CA MET A 56 12.43 -5.75 -5.59
C MET A 56 11.37 -4.71 -5.90
N LYS A 57 11.43 -4.18 -7.13
CA LYS A 57 10.50 -3.20 -7.68
C LYS A 57 10.11 -3.58 -9.10
N ILE A 58 8.84 -3.91 -9.30
CA ILE A 58 8.27 -4.31 -10.58
C ILE A 58 7.26 -3.25 -11.01
N ARG A 59 7.51 -2.57 -12.13
CA ARG A 59 6.57 -1.63 -12.77
C ARG A 59 5.83 -2.35 -13.89
N LEU A 60 4.52 -2.20 -13.91
CA LEU A 60 3.60 -2.79 -14.87
C LEU A 60 2.81 -1.64 -15.52
N ASP A 61 2.95 -1.49 -16.82
CA ASP A 61 2.29 -0.43 -17.59
C ASP A 61 1.58 -1.03 -18.80
N ASN A 62 0.29 -0.72 -18.98
CA ASN A 62 -0.50 -1.24 -20.10
C ASN A 62 -0.36 -2.78 -20.33
N ILE A 63 -0.53 -3.57 -19.28
CA ILE A 63 -0.46 -5.04 -19.36
C ILE A 63 -1.85 -5.60 -19.54
N THR A 64 -2.05 -6.48 -20.51
CA THR A 64 -3.32 -7.20 -20.72
C THR A 64 -3.14 -8.67 -20.41
N ILE A 65 -3.96 -9.21 -19.52
CA ILE A 65 -3.95 -10.63 -19.15
C ILE A 65 -5.31 -11.22 -19.51
N THR A 66 -5.29 -12.31 -20.28
CA THR A 66 -6.48 -13.12 -20.58
C THR A 66 -6.37 -14.45 -19.86
N LEU A 67 -7.27 -14.68 -18.91
CA LEU A 67 -7.40 -15.94 -18.18
C LEU A 67 -8.38 -16.86 -18.90
N LYS A 68 -7.93 -18.05 -19.26
CA LYS A 68 -8.74 -19.11 -19.88
C LYS A 68 -8.95 -20.23 -18.89
N ASP A 69 -10.20 -20.64 -18.71
CA ASP A 69 -10.51 -21.82 -17.91
C ASP A 69 -10.29 -23.10 -18.75
N ASP A 70 -9.37 -23.92 -18.28
CA ASP A 70 -8.96 -25.21 -18.83
C ASP A 70 -9.46 -26.40 -17.99
N GLY A 71 -10.39 -26.15 -17.06
CA GLY A 71 -11.02 -27.19 -16.27
C GLY A 71 -11.74 -28.24 -17.11
N PRO A 72 -11.87 -29.47 -16.59
CA PRO A 72 -12.62 -30.52 -17.26
C PRO A 72 -14.07 -30.08 -17.48
N LYS A 73 -14.58 -30.31 -18.68
CA LYS A 73 -15.99 -30.05 -18.98
C LYS A 73 -16.87 -30.98 -18.14
N ILE A 74 -17.92 -30.41 -17.53
CA ILE A 74 -18.90 -31.19 -16.76
C ILE A 74 -19.64 -32.20 -17.67
N TYR A 75 -19.89 -31.81 -18.93
CA TYR A 75 -20.47 -32.68 -19.97
C TYR A 75 -19.87 -32.35 -21.35
N PRO A 76 -19.84 -33.30 -22.32
CA PRO A 76 -19.29 -33.07 -23.66
C PRO A 76 -19.91 -31.90 -24.43
N THR A 77 -21.21 -31.63 -24.20
CA THR A 77 -21.98 -30.56 -24.83
C THR A 77 -21.98 -29.25 -24.05
N ALA A 78 -21.28 -29.19 -22.91
CA ALA A 78 -21.21 -27.98 -22.11
C ALA A 78 -20.57 -26.84 -22.93
N PRO A 79 -21.12 -25.61 -22.85
CA PRO A 79 -20.53 -24.45 -23.51
C PRO A 79 -19.11 -24.22 -22.99
N GLN A 80 -18.25 -23.66 -23.84
CA GLN A 80 -16.89 -23.34 -23.43
C GLN A 80 -16.92 -22.20 -22.39
N PRO A 81 -16.13 -22.29 -21.31
CA PRO A 81 -15.99 -21.19 -20.36
C PRO A 81 -15.54 -19.90 -21.05
N GLN A 82 -16.17 -18.78 -20.70
CA GLN A 82 -15.81 -17.48 -21.26
C GLN A 82 -14.49 -16.98 -20.65
N PRO A 83 -13.48 -16.62 -21.46
CA PRO A 83 -12.23 -16.08 -20.94
C PRO A 83 -12.45 -14.74 -20.21
N ALA A 84 -11.76 -14.55 -19.09
CA ALA A 84 -11.75 -13.28 -18.37
C ALA A 84 -10.53 -12.47 -18.82
N THR A 85 -10.72 -11.24 -19.30
CA THR A 85 -9.62 -10.36 -19.69
C THR A 85 -9.62 -9.11 -18.82
N PHE A 86 -8.45 -8.78 -18.27
CA PHE A 86 -8.25 -7.59 -17.46
C PHE A 86 -6.97 -6.89 -17.86
N THR A 87 -6.93 -5.59 -17.62
CA THR A 87 -5.79 -4.72 -17.91
C THR A 87 -5.22 -4.17 -16.61
N ILE A 88 -3.90 -4.23 -16.48
CA ILE A 88 -3.14 -3.64 -15.38
C ILE A 88 -2.43 -2.43 -15.96
N ASP A 89 -2.83 -1.24 -15.53
CA ASP A 89 -2.21 0.00 -15.98
C ASP A 89 -1.57 0.74 -14.81
N GLN A 90 -0.35 1.22 -15.03
CA GLN A 90 0.41 1.99 -14.05
C GLN A 90 0.36 1.35 -12.65
N VAL A 91 0.88 0.14 -12.48
CA VAL A 91 0.98 -0.53 -11.18
C VAL A 91 2.43 -0.77 -10.82
N VAL A 92 2.78 -0.51 -9.56
CA VAL A 92 4.10 -0.82 -9.02
C VAL A 92 3.96 -1.83 -7.89
N LEU A 93 4.59 -2.98 -8.05
CA LEU A 93 4.76 -3.98 -7.01
C LEU A 93 6.15 -3.82 -6.39
N GLU A 94 6.20 -3.51 -5.10
CA GLU A 94 7.44 -3.37 -4.34
C GLU A 94 7.50 -4.39 -3.21
N ARG A 95 8.61 -5.13 -3.11
CA ARG A 95 8.96 -5.91 -1.92
C ARG A 95 10.08 -5.17 -1.20
N SER A 96 9.81 -4.72 0.02
CA SER A 96 10.79 -4.00 0.83
C SER A 96 11.62 -4.97 1.66
N ASP A 97 12.60 -4.44 2.39
CA ASP A 97 13.51 -5.20 3.25
C ASP A 97 12.79 -5.93 4.41
N ASP A 98 11.54 -5.56 4.72
CA ASP A 98 10.66 -6.24 5.67
C ASP A 98 9.98 -7.50 5.11
N GLY A 99 10.19 -7.79 3.81
CA GLY A 99 9.60 -8.93 3.11
C GLY A 99 8.17 -8.72 2.65
N LEU A 100 7.54 -7.60 3.01
CA LEU A 100 6.15 -7.30 2.65
C LEU A 100 6.06 -6.83 1.20
N PHE A 101 5.08 -7.37 0.49
CA PHE A 101 4.71 -6.96 -0.85
C PHE A 101 3.70 -5.81 -0.77
N ARG A 102 3.99 -4.71 -1.45
CA ARG A 102 3.14 -3.52 -1.53
C ARG A 102 2.76 -3.29 -2.98
N ILE A 103 1.46 -3.26 -3.23
CA ILE A 103 0.90 -2.86 -4.53
C ILE A 103 0.58 -1.37 -4.44
N LYS A 104 1.17 -0.57 -5.32
CA LYS A 104 0.95 0.87 -5.42
C LYS A 104 0.36 1.19 -6.80
N GLY A 105 -0.62 2.09 -6.81
CA GLY A 105 -1.00 2.78 -8.04
C GLY A 105 0.19 3.62 -8.52
N GLY A 106 0.39 3.66 -9.82
CA GLY A 106 1.46 4.37 -10.50
C GLY A 106 1.20 5.85 -10.36
N ALA A 107 1.68 6.39 -9.26
CA ALA A 107 2.00 7.78 -9.17
C ALA A 107 3.07 8.05 -10.24
N GLY A 108 2.74 8.86 -11.26
CA GLY A 108 3.76 9.69 -11.90
C GLY A 108 4.58 10.44 -10.83
N PRO A 109 5.74 11.02 -11.18
CA PRO A 109 6.70 11.56 -10.20
C PRO A 109 6.18 12.60 -9.18
N ASP A 110 4.89 12.97 -9.20
CA ASP A 110 4.28 13.97 -8.31
C ASP A 110 3.18 13.45 -7.36
N SER A 111 2.83 12.16 -7.32
CA SER A 111 1.79 11.68 -6.39
C SER A 111 2.36 11.05 -5.12
N ALA A 112 2.90 11.92 -4.27
CA ALA A 112 3.07 11.66 -2.84
C ALA A 112 1.68 11.70 -2.16
N GLY A 113 0.91 10.62 -2.29
CA GLY A 113 -0.41 10.50 -1.68
C GLY A 113 -0.84 9.05 -1.69
N GLY A 114 -0.42 8.29 -0.68
CA GLY A 114 -0.84 6.90 -0.51
C GLY A 114 -2.36 6.84 -0.35
N ALA A 115 -3.06 6.51 -1.44
CA ALA A 115 -4.44 6.06 -1.38
C ALA A 115 -4.43 4.66 -0.76
N VAL A 116 -4.49 4.61 0.57
CA VAL A 116 -4.95 3.43 1.29
C VAL A 116 -6.40 3.26 0.89
N VAL A 117 -6.68 2.29 0.02
CA VAL A 117 -8.05 1.84 -0.21
C VAL A 117 -8.46 1.14 1.08
N CYS A 118 -9.11 1.88 1.98
CA CYS A 118 -9.80 1.31 3.12
C CYS A 118 -10.92 0.43 2.57
N LEU A 119 -10.73 -0.89 2.64
CA LEU A 119 -11.79 -1.85 2.38
C LEU A 119 -12.87 -1.63 3.45
N GLU A 120 -14.02 -1.11 3.02
CA GLU A 120 -15.12 -0.68 3.87
C GLU A 120 -15.63 -1.84 4.76
N LYS A 121 -15.76 -1.57 6.07
CA LYS A 121 -16.62 -2.37 6.96
C LYS A 121 -18.07 -1.89 6.75
N PRO A 122 -19.06 -2.80 6.64
CA PRO A 122 -20.45 -2.41 6.51
C PRO A 122 -21.02 -2.02 7.88
N ASP A 123 -22.10 -1.24 7.81
CA ASP A 123 -23.07 -0.95 8.88
C ASP A 123 -22.79 0.24 9.81
N SER A 124 -23.17 1.43 9.36
CA SER A 124 -24.05 2.29 10.16
C SER A 124 -24.72 3.35 9.29
N SER A 125 -26.04 3.23 9.19
CA SER A 125 -26.94 4.21 8.57
C SER A 125 -26.76 5.58 9.22
N CYS A 126 -26.59 6.63 8.42
CA CYS A 126 -27.11 7.98 8.73
C CYS A 126 -27.29 8.80 7.43
N SER A 127 -28.56 8.88 7.03
CA SER A 127 -29.29 9.95 6.32
C SER A 127 -28.56 10.92 5.39
N VAL A 128 -28.94 10.87 4.12
CA VAL A 128 -28.66 11.83 3.05
C VAL A 128 -29.42 13.15 3.28
N GLN A 129 -28.73 14.28 3.23
CA GLN A 129 -29.28 15.56 2.77
C GLN A 129 -28.28 16.22 1.79
N PRO A 130 -28.72 16.75 0.63
CA PRO A 130 -27.85 17.41 -0.34
C PRO A 130 -27.85 18.94 -0.19
N GLN A 131 -26.83 19.58 -0.80
CA GLN A 131 -26.54 21.02 -0.97
C GLN A 131 -25.47 21.55 0.01
N GLN A 132 -24.45 22.32 -0.36
CA GLN A 132 -24.02 22.96 -1.60
C GLN A 132 -22.55 23.42 -1.43
N SER A 133 -21.75 23.25 -2.49
CA SER A 133 -20.58 24.06 -2.88
C SER A 133 -19.72 24.78 -1.83
N THR A 134 -18.51 24.26 -1.55
CA THR A 134 -17.26 25.04 -1.42
C THR A 134 -16.03 24.13 -1.65
N SER A 135 -15.24 24.46 -2.67
CA SER A 135 -13.78 24.37 -2.91
C SER A 135 -12.84 23.48 -2.05
N PRO A 136 -11.68 23.05 -2.60
CA PRO A 136 -11.02 21.80 -2.28
C PRO A 136 -10.23 21.84 -0.96
N SER A 137 -10.38 20.79 -0.17
CA SER A 137 -9.61 20.49 1.04
C SER A 137 -8.14 20.28 0.69
N GLN A 138 -7.32 21.34 0.82
CA GLN A 138 -5.88 21.19 0.92
C GLN A 138 -5.60 20.51 2.25
N SER A 139 -5.02 19.31 2.22
CA SER A 139 -4.47 18.71 3.43
C SER A 139 -3.46 19.70 4.03
N PRO A 140 -3.59 20.08 5.31
CA PRO A 140 -2.65 21.00 5.93
C PRO A 140 -1.25 20.42 5.80
N SER A 141 -0.33 21.19 5.22
CA SER A 141 1.06 20.76 5.04
C SER A 141 1.65 20.32 6.38
N LEU A 142 2.58 19.36 6.37
CA LEU A 142 3.18 18.82 7.62
C LEU A 142 3.67 19.93 8.56
N GLY A 143 4.15 21.05 8.03
CA GLY A 143 4.56 22.21 8.82
C GLY A 143 3.43 22.90 9.57
N SER A 144 2.24 23.01 8.96
CA SER A 144 1.05 23.55 9.65
C SER A 144 0.56 22.63 10.76
N GLN A 145 0.60 21.30 10.56
CA GLN A 145 0.26 20.32 11.59
C GLN A 145 1.25 20.34 12.76
N LEU A 146 2.55 20.51 12.48
CA LEU A 146 3.57 20.64 13.53
C LEU A 146 3.32 21.91 14.38
N LEU A 147 3.05 23.04 13.72
CA LEU A 147 2.79 24.30 14.41
C LEU A 147 1.53 24.23 15.29
N GLU A 148 0.47 23.60 14.79
CA GLU A 148 -0.75 23.33 15.56
C GLU A 148 -0.48 22.42 16.76
N ALA A 149 0.23 21.31 16.55
CA ALA A 149 0.59 20.39 17.63
C ALA A 149 1.48 21.06 18.70
N GLN A 150 2.40 21.92 18.29
CA GLN A 150 3.27 22.66 19.20
C GLN A 150 2.47 23.69 20.02
N LEU A 151 1.51 24.37 19.40
CA LEU A 151 0.61 25.29 20.09
C LEU A 151 -0.26 24.53 21.10
N ALA A 152 -0.89 23.43 20.68
CA ALA A 152 -1.71 22.59 21.54
C ALA A 152 -0.92 22.04 22.74
N LEU A 153 0.33 21.62 22.52
CA LEU A 153 1.23 21.18 23.61
C LEU A 153 1.52 22.30 24.60
N SER A 154 1.84 23.51 24.10
CA SER A 154 2.11 24.67 24.97
C SER A 154 0.89 25.07 25.81
N GLN A 155 -0.30 24.96 25.23
CA GLN A 155 -1.57 25.21 25.93
C GLN A 155 -1.85 24.13 26.99
N ALA A 156 -1.62 22.85 26.66
CA ALA A 156 -1.81 21.76 27.61
C ALA A 156 -0.85 21.85 28.81
N LEU A 157 0.39 22.30 28.60
CA LEU A 157 1.34 22.52 29.69
C LEU A 157 0.91 23.66 30.62
N THR A 158 0.43 24.77 30.05
CA THR A 158 -0.06 25.91 30.86
C THR A 158 -1.35 25.55 31.62
N ASP A 159 -2.27 24.82 30.98
CA ASP A 159 -3.47 24.32 31.66
C ASP A 159 -3.12 23.32 32.77
N ARG A 160 -2.15 22.43 32.54
CA ARG A 160 -1.64 21.52 33.58
C ARG A 160 -1.12 22.29 34.79
N GLU A 161 -0.28 23.30 34.59
CA GLU A 161 0.26 24.11 35.69
C GLU A 161 -0.84 24.81 36.47
N ARG A 162 -1.83 25.38 35.76
CA ARG A 162 -3.00 26.00 36.38
C ARG A 162 -3.78 25.02 37.24
N LEU A 163 -4.03 23.81 36.73
CA LEU A 163 -4.75 22.77 37.47
C LEU A 163 -3.95 22.31 38.70
N LEU A 164 -2.64 22.16 38.59
CA LEU A 164 -1.78 21.83 39.73
C LEU A 164 -1.84 22.91 40.82
N LEU A 165 -1.91 24.19 40.46
CA LEU A 165 -2.09 25.27 41.42
C LEU A 165 -3.44 25.20 42.12
N GLU A 166 -4.53 24.90 41.40
CA GLU A 166 -5.85 24.75 42.01
C GLU A 166 -5.92 23.51 42.90
N VAL A 167 -5.27 22.39 42.54
CA VAL A 167 -5.20 21.20 43.41
C VAL A 167 -4.40 21.50 44.67
N ARG A 168 -3.24 22.16 44.56
CA ARG A 168 -2.39 22.53 45.71
C ARG A 168 -3.07 23.50 46.69
N LYS A 169 -4.10 24.22 46.25
CA LYS A 169 -4.94 25.02 47.14
C LYS A 169 -5.72 24.18 48.15
N TYR A 170 -6.12 22.97 47.76
CA TYR A 170 -6.87 22.04 48.62
C TYR A 170 -5.98 20.98 49.27
N ASP A 171 -4.87 20.62 48.64
CA ASP A 171 -3.85 19.71 49.18
C ASP A 171 -2.43 20.28 48.96
N PRO A 172 -1.87 21.02 49.93
CA PRO A 172 -0.61 21.73 49.77
C PRO A 172 0.62 20.82 49.64
N MET A 173 0.49 19.52 49.91
CA MET A 173 1.56 18.53 49.76
C MET A 173 1.42 17.71 48.47
N PHE A 174 0.48 18.07 47.58
CA PHE A 174 0.26 17.36 46.34
C PHE A 174 1.40 17.59 45.33
N ASP A 175 2.08 16.50 44.98
CA ASP A 175 3.09 16.40 43.92
C ASP A 175 2.70 15.33 42.90
N LEU A 176 3.05 15.57 41.63
CA LEU A 176 2.65 14.76 40.47
C LEU A 176 3.73 13.76 40.05
#